data_AF-A0A2T1GLC2-F1
#
_entry.id   AF-A0A2T1GLC2-F1
#
_cell.length_a   1.000
_cell.length_b   1.000
_cell.length_c   1.000
_cell.angle_alpha   90.00
_cell.angle_beta   90.00
_cell.angle_gamma   90.00
#
_symmetry.space_group_name_H-M   'P 1'
#
loop_
_entity.id
_entity.type
_entity.pdbx_description
1 polymer ?
#
loop_
_entity_poly.entity_id
_entity_poly.type
_entity_poly.pdbx_seq_one_letter_code
_entity_poly.pdbx_strand_id
1 'polypeptide(L)'
;MVHPHSDRHDRFGELSHCVIRDANITHPFWTYCRNFRHTQHPEELNCGEAPRGWIYASGLFEGYVRIPWNGNNEPYVLVSVECSVCGRQTQEGIMVEHESMEIGFCSNYHYVQWWKTIHEDDSIDTAHFEIPPER
;
A
#
# COMPACT_ATOMS: atom_id res chain seq x y z
N MET A 1 10.13 -8.63 -24.83
CA MET A 1 8.99 -8.18 -24.00
C MET A 1 8.58 -6.83 -24.54
N VAL A 2 7.36 -6.72 -25.07
CA VAL A 2 6.86 -5.46 -25.65
C VAL A 2 6.40 -4.59 -24.49
N HIS A 3 7.16 -3.53 -24.20
CA HIS A 3 6.71 -2.50 -23.27
C HIS A 3 5.43 -1.87 -23.83
N PRO A 4 4.33 -1.79 -23.06
CA PRO A 4 3.11 -1.19 -23.57
C PRO A 4 3.34 0.29 -23.87
N HIS A 5 2.78 0.74 -24.99
CA HIS A 5 2.80 2.12 -25.48
C HIS A 5 2.39 3.11 -24.38
N SER A 6 3.12 4.24 -24.32
CA SER A 6 2.93 5.38 -23.42
C SER A 6 1.48 5.83 -23.27
N ASP A 7 0.68 5.74 -24.33
CA ASP A 7 -0.71 6.21 -24.35
C ASP A 7 -1.66 5.36 -23.47
N ARG A 8 -1.20 4.18 -23.01
CA ARG A 8 -1.91 3.35 -22.02
C ARG A 8 -1.62 3.78 -20.58
N HIS A 9 -0.53 4.50 -20.33
CA HIS A 9 -0.17 4.95 -18.99
C HIS A 9 -1.14 6.01 -18.48
N ASP A 10 -1.53 6.96 -19.33
CA ASP A 10 -2.45 8.04 -18.94
C ASP A 10 -3.84 7.49 -18.61
N ARG A 11 -4.37 6.58 -19.44
CA ARG A 11 -5.64 5.87 -19.15
C ARG A 11 -5.56 4.97 -17.92
N PHE A 12 -4.42 4.33 -17.65
CA PHE A 12 -4.26 3.58 -16.41
C PHE A 12 -4.16 4.53 -15.22
N GLY A 13 -3.52 5.70 -15.35
CA GLY A 13 -3.52 6.79 -14.38
C GLY A 13 -4.91 7.32 -14.04
N GLU A 14 -5.79 7.39 -15.04
CA GLU A 14 -7.22 7.73 -14.93
C GLU A 14 -8.08 6.60 -14.35
N LEU A 15 -7.67 5.33 -14.46
CA LEU A 15 -8.36 4.17 -13.88
C LEU A 15 -7.86 3.80 -12.47
N SER A 16 -6.58 4.08 -12.21
CA SER A 16 -5.95 4.12 -10.89
C SER A 16 -6.23 5.42 -10.16
N HIS A 17 -7.00 6.32 -10.78
CA HIS A 17 -7.68 7.46 -10.14
C HIS A 17 -8.76 6.93 -9.19
N CYS A 18 -8.28 6.29 -8.14
CA CYS A 18 -8.63 6.71 -6.81
C CYS A 18 -8.50 8.26 -6.73
N VAL A 19 -9.54 9.01 -7.16
CA VAL A 19 -9.81 10.43 -6.78
C VAL A 19 -10.16 10.49 -5.30
N ILE A 20 -9.43 9.77 -4.47
CA ILE A 20 -9.85 9.40 -3.13
C ILE A 20 -9.13 10.33 -2.20
N ARG A 21 -9.84 11.44 -1.98
CA ARG A 21 -9.56 12.44 -0.96
C ARG A 21 -8.44 13.42 -1.27
N ASP A 22 -8.17 13.71 -2.55
CA ASP A 22 -7.14 14.70 -2.92
C ASP A 22 -5.72 14.28 -2.47
N ALA A 23 -5.50 12.97 -2.34
CA ALA A 23 -4.20 12.40 -1.97
C ALA A 23 -3.27 12.36 -3.18
N ASN A 24 -2.03 12.82 -3.00
CA ASN A 24 -1.00 12.78 -4.04
C ASN A 24 -0.44 11.35 -4.18
N ILE A 25 -0.76 10.66 -5.26
CA ILE A 25 -0.33 9.28 -5.51
C ILE A 25 0.97 9.29 -6.33
N THR A 26 2.06 8.75 -5.76
CA THR A 26 3.33 8.67 -6.50
C THR A 26 3.39 7.47 -7.45
N HIS A 27 2.67 6.38 -7.14
CA HIS A 27 2.68 5.12 -7.91
C HIS A 27 1.26 4.66 -8.30
N PRO A 28 0.68 5.21 -9.38
CA PRO A 28 -0.71 4.96 -9.78
C PRO A 28 -1.00 3.49 -10.11
N PHE A 29 -0.07 2.80 -10.77
CA PHE A 29 -0.28 1.39 -11.20
C PHE A 29 -0.43 0.38 -10.06
N TRP A 30 -0.14 0.79 -8.82
CA TRP A 30 -0.10 -0.10 -7.66
C TRP A 30 -0.88 0.43 -6.46
N THR A 31 -1.62 1.53 -6.64
CA THR A 31 -2.38 2.19 -5.58
C THR A 31 -3.87 2.06 -5.85
N TYR A 32 -4.59 1.40 -4.93
CA TYR A 32 -5.99 1.06 -5.12
C TYR A 32 -6.76 1.14 -3.82
N CYS A 33 -8.05 1.37 -3.93
CA CYS A 33 -8.93 1.54 -2.78
C CYS A 33 -9.77 0.28 -2.59
N ARG A 34 -10.27 0.02 -1.39
CA ARG A 34 -10.77 -1.33 -1.02
C ARG A 34 -11.77 -1.95 -2.01
N ASN A 35 -12.65 -1.14 -2.61
CA ASN A 35 -13.66 -1.62 -3.56
C ASN A 35 -13.19 -1.66 -5.04
N PHE A 36 -11.93 -1.35 -5.33
CA PHE A 36 -11.36 -1.47 -6.67
C PHE A 36 -11.16 -2.94 -7.03
N ARG A 37 -11.65 -3.32 -8.22
CA ARG A 37 -11.51 -4.69 -8.76
C ARG A 37 -10.71 -4.63 -10.05
N HIS A 38 -9.59 -5.34 -10.08
CA HIS A 38 -8.83 -5.52 -11.31
C HIS A 38 -9.52 -6.60 -12.16
N THR A 39 -10.01 -6.24 -13.33
CA THR A 39 -10.66 -7.14 -14.31
C THR A 39 -10.00 -7.00 -15.67
N GLN A 40 -10.02 -8.06 -16.47
CA GLN A 40 -9.53 -8.04 -17.86
C GLN A 40 -10.46 -7.26 -18.80
N HIS A 41 -11.67 -6.94 -18.32
CA HIS A 41 -12.73 -6.24 -19.03
C HIS A 41 -12.86 -4.80 -18.50
N PRO A 42 -12.29 -3.79 -19.18
CA PRO A 42 -12.30 -2.41 -18.70
C PRO A 42 -13.71 -1.85 -18.43
N GLU A 43 -14.73 -2.37 -19.10
CA GLU A 43 -16.15 -2.06 -18.91
C GLU A 43 -16.73 -2.56 -17.58
N GLU A 44 -16.09 -3.54 -16.96
CA GLU A 44 -16.45 -4.10 -15.64
C GLU A 44 -15.66 -3.46 -14.51
N LEU A 45 -14.70 -2.57 -14.83
CA LEU A 45 -14.08 -1.75 -13.82
C LEU A 45 -15.17 -0.90 -13.15
N ASN A 46 -15.09 -0.74 -11.83
CA ASN A 46 -16.03 0.03 -11.04
C ASN A 46 -15.90 1.56 -11.29
N CYS A 47 -15.77 1.98 -12.55
CA CYS A 47 -15.52 3.33 -13.06
C CYS A 47 -16.60 4.38 -12.73
N GLY A 48 -17.62 4.02 -11.96
CA GLY A 48 -18.66 4.93 -11.47
C GLY A 48 -19.04 4.70 -10.00
N GLU A 49 -18.41 3.75 -9.31
CA GLU A 49 -18.68 3.56 -7.89
C GLU A 49 -17.89 4.56 -7.07
N ALA A 50 -18.56 5.19 -6.10
CA ALA A 50 -17.87 5.97 -5.10
C ALA A 50 -16.89 5.06 -4.35
N PRO A 51 -15.61 5.43 -4.28
CA PRO A 51 -14.63 4.62 -3.59
C PRO A 51 -14.84 4.51 -2.07
N ARG A 52 -14.46 3.37 -1.51
CA ARG A 52 -14.74 3.01 -0.11
C ARG A 52 -13.52 2.34 0.53
N GLY A 53 -13.38 2.54 1.84
CA GLY A 53 -12.32 1.92 2.65
C GLY A 53 -10.97 2.61 2.53
N TRP A 54 -9.92 1.91 2.96
CA TRP A 54 -8.53 2.38 2.93
C TRP A 54 -7.95 2.38 1.52
N ILE A 55 -6.94 3.22 1.34
CA ILE A 55 -6.02 3.18 0.20
C ILE A 55 -5.00 2.09 0.49
N TYR A 56 -4.66 1.30 -0.51
CA TYR A 56 -3.66 0.24 -0.44
C TYR A 56 -2.59 0.49 -1.48
N ALA A 57 -1.33 0.23 -1.11
CA ALA A 57 -0.19 0.16 -2.01
C ALA A 57 0.44 -1.24 -1.99
N SER A 58 1.31 -1.51 -2.96
CA SER A 58 2.21 -2.65 -2.88
C SER A 58 3.13 -2.53 -1.66
N GLY A 59 3.21 -3.59 -0.86
CA GLY A 59 4.18 -3.71 0.23
C GLY A 59 5.55 -4.23 -0.24
N LEU A 60 6.35 -4.70 0.71
CA LEU A 60 7.54 -5.50 0.41
C LEU A 60 7.15 -6.80 -0.30
N PHE A 61 8.05 -7.33 -1.13
CA PHE A 61 7.76 -8.48 -1.97
C PHE A 61 7.73 -9.79 -1.17
N GLU A 62 6.51 -10.24 -0.84
CA GLU A 62 6.19 -11.50 -0.15
C GLU A 62 5.15 -12.31 -0.96
N GLY A 63 5.30 -12.34 -2.30
CA GLY A 63 4.28 -12.92 -3.19
C GLY A 63 3.11 -11.97 -3.52
N TYR A 64 3.44 -10.75 -3.97
CA TYR A 64 2.50 -9.63 -4.24
C TYR A 64 1.44 -9.46 -3.14
N VAL A 65 1.81 -8.69 -2.12
CA VAL A 65 0.91 -8.32 -1.02
C VAL A 65 0.62 -6.83 -1.03
N ARG A 66 -0.56 -6.47 -0.53
CA ARG A 66 -1.02 -5.09 -0.42
C ARG A 66 -1.03 -4.68 1.05
N ILE A 67 -0.51 -3.50 1.33
CA ILE A 67 -0.53 -2.88 2.66
C ILE A 67 -1.40 -1.63 2.63
N PRO A 68 -2.17 -1.34 3.70
CA PRO A 68 -2.97 -0.12 3.77
C PRO A 68 -2.07 1.11 3.92
N TRP A 69 -2.51 2.27 3.47
CA TRP A 69 -1.90 3.56 3.81
C TRP A 69 -2.24 3.97 5.24
N ASN A 70 -1.43 4.85 5.83
CA ASN A 70 -1.79 5.50 7.08
C ASN A 70 -2.56 6.81 6.78
N GLY A 71 -3.89 6.72 6.68
CA GLY A 71 -4.71 7.86 6.27
C GLY A 71 -4.40 8.27 4.82
N ASN A 72 -3.83 9.47 4.63
CA ASN A 72 -3.37 9.97 3.33
C ASN A 72 -1.85 9.80 3.12
N ASN A 73 -1.15 9.20 4.07
CA ASN A 73 0.30 9.04 4.01
C ASN A 73 0.65 7.72 3.33
N GLU A 74 1.30 7.83 2.18
CA GLU A 74 1.81 6.71 1.39
C GLU A 74 2.99 6.04 2.12
N PRO A 75 2.99 4.70 2.27
CA PRO A 75 4.16 3.99 2.75
C PRO A 75 5.26 3.95 1.68
N TYR A 76 6.47 4.35 2.06
CA TYR A 76 7.67 4.22 1.25
C TYR A 76 8.30 2.84 1.48
N VAL A 77 8.48 2.05 0.43
CA VAL A 77 9.06 0.70 0.50
C VAL A 77 10.52 0.69 -0.01
N LEU A 78 11.27 -0.36 0.34
CA LEU A 78 12.67 -0.56 -0.07
C LEU A 78 13.61 0.53 0.45
N VAL A 79 13.35 1.02 1.66
CA VAL A 79 14.14 2.04 2.34
C VAL A 79 14.82 1.50 3.58
N SER A 80 15.98 2.05 3.93
CA SER A 80 16.71 1.66 5.12
C SER A 80 16.08 2.24 6.37
N VAL A 81 15.73 1.40 7.33
CA VAL A 81 14.97 1.78 8.53
C VAL A 81 15.39 1.00 9.76
N GLU A 82 15.15 1.59 10.92
CA GLU A 82 15.06 0.87 12.20
C GLU A 82 13.59 0.56 12.49
N CYS A 83 13.28 -0.72 12.75
CA CYS A 83 11.92 -1.14 12.97
C CYS A 83 11.40 -0.69 14.34
N SER A 84 10.31 0.08 14.37
CA SER A 84 9.65 0.54 15.60
C SER A 84 9.04 -0.59 16.44
N VAL A 85 8.87 -1.80 15.88
CA VAL A 85 8.25 -2.94 16.59
C VAL A 85 9.30 -3.83 17.27
N CYS A 86 10.39 -4.17 16.56
CA CYS A 86 11.42 -5.10 17.08
C CYS A 86 12.82 -4.49 17.25
N GLY A 87 13.04 -3.24 16.81
CA GLY A 87 14.32 -2.54 16.87
C GLY A 87 15.41 -3.07 15.92
N ARG A 88 15.06 -3.92 14.95
CA ARG A 88 15.98 -4.39 13.91
C ARG A 88 16.27 -3.28 12.91
N GLN A 89 17.52 -3.14 12.50
CA GLN A 89 17.89 -2.38 11.31
C GLN A 89 17.78 -3.25 10.06
N THR A 90 17.12 -2.74 9.02
CA THR A 90 17.05 -3.37 7.69
C THR A 90 17.42 -2.37 6.61
N GLN A 91 17.99 -2.86 5.51
CA GLN A 91 18.26 -2.02 4.33
C GLN A 91 17.04 -1.86 3.44
N GLU A 92 16.13 -2.85 3.48
CA GLU A 92 14.89 -2.90 2.72
C GLU A 92 13.74 -3.03 3.70
N GLY A 93 13.12 -1.91 4.04
CA GLY A 93 11.97 -1.83 4.93
C GLY A 93 10.89 -0.92 4.40
N ILE A 94 9.94 -0.60 5.28
CA ILE A 94 8.81 0.27 5.03
C ILE A 94 8.93 1.47 5.95
N MET A 95 8.74 2.67 5.41
CA MET A 95 8.66 3.90 6.19
C MET A 95 7.31 4.56 5.93
N VAL A 96 6.69 5.10 6.97
CA VAL A 96 5.44 5.87 6.84
C VAL A 96 5.51 7.09 7.74
N GLU A 97 4.86 8.17 7.32
CA GLU A 97 4.66 9.32 8.20
C GLU A 97 3.42 9.11 9.09
N HIS A 98 3.57 9.39 10.38
CA HIS A 98 2.48 9.43 11.36
C HIS A 98 2.74 10.57 12.34
N GLU A 99 1.78 11.49 12.50
CA GLU A 99 1.92 12.67 13.38
C GLU A 99 3.20 13.48 13.14
N SER A 100 3.58 13.68 11.87
CA SER A 100 4.82 14.37 11.45
C SER A 100 6.12 13.69 11.89
N MET A 101 6.08 12.40 12.24
CA MET A 101 7.24 11.56 12.50
C MET A 101 7.31 10.42 11.48
N GLU A 102 8.54 10.09 11.06
CA GLU A 102 8.79 8.92 10.23
C GLU A 102 8.91 7.68 11.12
N ILE A 103 8.12 6.66 10.82
CA ILE A 103 8.14 5.39 11.54
C ILE A 103 8.57 4.29 10.57
N GLY A 104 9.60 3.53 10.96
CA GLY A 104 10.19 2.46 10.18
C GLY A 104 9.71 1.07 10.58
N PHE A 105 9.61 0.15 9.61
CA PHE A 105 9.21 -1.24 9.80
C PHE A 105 10.06 -2.18 8.94
N CYS A 106 10.45 -3.32 9.50
CA CYS A 106 11.29 -4.28 8.77
C CYS A 106 10.51 -5.27 7.89
N SER A 107 9.18 -5.31 7.97
CA SER A 107 8.34 -6.23 7.20
C SER A 107 6.93 -5.68 7.03
N ASN A 108 6.17 -6.25 6.08
CA ASN A 108 4.74 -5.95 5.95
C ASN A 108 3.98 -6.33 7.23
N TYR A 109 4.33 -7.45 7.85
CA TYR A 109 3.72 -7.91 9.10
C TYR A 109 3.83 -6.87 10.23
N HIS A 110 5.04 -6.36 10.51
CA HIS A 110 5.24 -5.36 11.57
C HIS A 110 4.58 -4.02 11.23
N TYR A 111 4.57 -3.62 9.96
CA TYR A 111 3.83 -2.44 9.53
C TYR A 111 2.33 -2.59 9.83
N VAL A 112 1.69 -3.68 9.40
CA VAL A 112 0.26 -3.89 9.60
C VAL A 112 -0.08 -4.11 11.07
N GLN A 113 0.78 -4.80 11.82
CA GLN A 113 0.62 -4.96 13.27
C GLN A 113 0.56 -3.61 13.99
N TRP A 114 1.49 -2.70 13.68
CA TRP A 114 1.45 -1.33 14.19
C TRP A 114 0.23 -0.56 13.68
N TRP A 115 -0.09 -0.67 12.39
CA TRP A 115 -1.22 0.04 11.81
C TRP A 115 -2.55 -0.29 12.52
N LYS A 116 -2.74 -1.54 12.95
CA LYS A 116 -3.92 -1.98 13.72
C LYS A 116 -3.99 -1.42 15.14
N THR A 117 -2.90 -0.91 15.72
CA THR A 117 -2.94 -0.29 17.05
C THR A 117 -3.52 1.12 17.02
N ILE A 118 -3.51 1.77 15.85
CA ILE A 118 -4.01 3.13 15.65
C ILE A 118 -5.29 3.18 14.79
N HIS A 119 -5.62 2.10 14.08
CA HIS A 119 -6.84 1.97 13.28
C HIS A 119 -7.62 0.71 13.69
N GLU A 120 -8.82 0.90 14.24
CA GLU A 120 -9.73 -0.20 14.60
C GLU A 120 -10.45 -0.75 13.35
N ASP A 121 -9.74 -1.52 12.53
CA ASP A 121 -10.32 -2.23 11.38
C ASP A 121 -9.99 -3.73 11.40
N ASP A 122 -10.96 -4.52 11.89
CA ASP A 122 -10.86 -5.98 11.99
C ASP A 122 -10.84 -6.70 10.64
N SER A 123 -11.12 -6.00 9.53
CA SER A 123 -11.10 -6.62 8.21
C SER A 123 -9.70 -6.77 7.62
N ILE A 124 -8.68 -6.23 8.28
CA ILE A 124 -7.28 -6.43 7.95
C ILE A 124 -6.68 -7.47 8.90
N ASP A 125 -6.29 -8.62 8.35
CA ASP A 125 -5.65 -9.71 9.09
C ASP A 125 -4.15 -9.74 8.81
N THR A 126 -3.36 -9.78 9.89
CA THR A 126 -1.91 -9.92 9.85
C THR A 126 -1.46 -11.33 9.44
N ALA A 127 -2.33 -12.34 9.51
CA ALA A 127 -2.01 -13.74 9.19
C ALA A 127 -1.60 -13.97 7.73
N HIS A 128 -1.86 -13.01 6.84
CA HIS A 128 -1.49 -13.08 5.43
C HIS A 128 -0.06 -12.62 5.13
N PHE A 129 0.64 -12.04 6.10
CA PHE A 129 1.98 -11.51 5.90
C PHE A 129 3.04 -12.45 6.48
N GLU A 130 4.23 -12.44 5.88
CA GLU A 130 5.33 -13.25 6.37
C GLU A 130 5.85 -12.67 7.70
N ILE A 131 5.95 -13.54 8.71
CA ILE A 131 6.48 -13.17 10.01
C ILE A 131 8.00 -12.98 9.87
N PRO A 132 8.56 -11.81 10.20
CA PRO A 132 9.99 -11.58 10.09
C PRO A 132 10.75 -12.45 11.10
N PRO A 133 12.00 -12.87 10.80
CA PRO A 133 12.79 -13.66 11.75
C PRO A 133 13.04 -12.86 13.04
N GLU A 134 13.14 -13.54 14.19
CA GLU A 134 13.46 -12.91 15.47
C GLU A 134 14.85 -12.25 15.46
N ARG A 135 15.04 -11.21 16.28
CA ARG A 135 16.20 -10.31 16.26
C ARG A 135 17.52 -11.02 16.51
#